data_AF-A0A9E7H2C0-F1
#
_entry.id   AF-A0A9E7H2C0-F1
#
_cell.length_a   1.000
_cell.length_b   1.000
_cell.length_c   1.000
_cell.angle_alpha   90.00
_cell.angle_beta   90.00
_cell.angle_gamma   90.00
#
_symmetry.space_group_name_H-M   'P 1'
#
loop_
_entity.id
_entity.type
_entity.pdbx_description
1 polymer ?
#
loop_
_entity_poly.entity_id
_entity_poly.type
_entity_poly.pdbx_seq_one_letter_code
_entity_poly.pdbx_strand_id
1 'polypeptide(L)'
;MAYSRSVDPRSGYCDANSTFYSKRPTIALPADPNLSVTAFLASRRHSGTTALIDAATGHRLSFAALWRSVAAVATALASPPLSVRKPHVVLLLSPNSVHFPVVSLAVMSLGAVLTTTNPLNTPVEIGRQLADSCPVLAFTTRALIPKLASAPDLRIVLLDDSRRPSDDGRIVATVDEMIATEPDPARTAGAVSQDDTATLLYSSGTTGTSKGVVATHRNLIAMVQIVLNRFKLEDGAEPETFICTVPMFHVFGLVAFATGLLGSGSTVVVLSKFELGEMVRAINEYGATYLPLVPPILVAMANQSRLLPLGRVRRALSGGAPLSRGVIERFREKYPAVEILQGYGLTETTGIGASTDSAEESRRYGTAGMLCPNTEARIVDPDSGAALPVNRTGELWLRGPYVMKEYLKKPEATRTTLVEDGWLRTGDLCYIDEDGYLFVVDRLKELIKYKGYQVAPAELRPCDTPRHRRRHRDNLYRAILVKLSSISPQSIGKSVLY
;
A
#
# COMPACT_ATOMS: atom_id res chain seq x y z
N MET A 1 5.59 9.07 29.62
CA MET A 1 6.07 7.99 30.50
C MET A 1 5.14 7.66 31.68
N ALA A 2 4.05 8.41 31.94
CA ALA A 2 3.12 8.12 33.06
C ALA A 2 2.13 6.96 32.81
N TYR A 3 1.89 6.54 31.56
CA TYR A 3 0.88 5.54 31.21
C TYR A 3 1.37 4.08 31.21
N SER A 4 2.67 3.81 31.34
CA SER A 4 3.17 2.43 31.14
C SER A 4 2.70 1.43 32.20
N ARG A 5 2.20 1.91 33.35
CA ARG A 5 1.62 1.04 34.41
C ARG A 5 0.14 0.75 34.21
N SER A 6 -0.55 1.47 33.32
CA SER A 6 -1.99 1.30 33.05
C SER A 6 -2.29 0.57 31.73
N VAL A 7 -1.25 0.22 30.95
CA VAL A 7 -1.41 -0.58 29.72
C VAL A 7 -1.35 -2.05 30.10
N ASP A 8 -2.40 -2.80 29.80
CA ASP A 8 -2.39 -4.26 29.90
C ASP A 8 -1.38 -4.82 28.88
N PRO A 9 -0.31 -5.53 29.33
CA PRO A 9 0.70 -6.08 28.42
C PRO A 9 0.15 -7.16 27.48
N ARG A 10 -0.99 -7.78 27.81
CA ARG A 10 -1.59 -8.84 27.00
C ARG A 10 -2.37 -8.28 25.82
N SER A 11 -3.28 -7.34 26.07
CA SER A 11 -4.12 -6.73 25.02
C SER A 11 -3.51 -5.48 24.39
N GLY A 12 -2.61 -4.79 25.10
CA GLY A 12 -2.16 -3.44 24.78
C GLY A 12 -3.17 -2.35 25.15
N TYR A 13 -4.31 -2.69 25.78
CA TYR A 13 -5.35 -1.74 26.15
C TYR A 13 -4.99 -0.96 27.41
N CYS A 14 -5.29 0.34 27.42
CA CYS A 14 -5.10 1.23 28.55
C CYS A 14 -6.46 1.73 29.07
N ASP A 15 -6.90 1.20 30.20
CA ASP A 15 -8.19 1.55 30.81
C ASP A 15 -8.31 3.06 31.11
N ALA A 16 -7.20 3.71 31.47
CA ALA A 16 -7.17 5.12 31.85
C ALA A 16 -7.54 6.09 30.72
N ASN A 17 -7.36 5.69 29.46
CA ASN A 17 -7.62 6.55 28.29
C ASN A 17 -8.26 5.83 27.10
N SER A 18 -8.76 4.61 27.34
CA SER A 18 -9.42 3.72 26.40
C SER A 18 -8.69 3.55 25.07
N THR A 19 -7.35 3.49 25.11
CA THR A 19 -6.49 3.42 23.92
C THR A 19 -5.72 2.10 23.89
N PHE A 20 -5.65 1.50 22.71
CA PHE A 20 -4.79 0.35 22.43
C PHE A 20 -3.43 0.85 21.95
N TYR A 21 -2.37 0.41 22.59
CA TYR A 21 -0.99 0.66 22.20
C TYR A 21 -0.42 -0.56 21.51
N SER A 22 0.44 -0.35 20.52
CA SER A 22 1.18 -1.46 19.91
C SER A 22 1.97 -2.23 20.96
N LYS A 23 1.86 -3.56 20.90
CA LYS A 23 2.68 -4.50 21.67
C LYS A 23 4.08 -4.67 21.08
N ARG A 24 4.33 -4.10 19.90
CA ARG A 24 5.63 -4.17 19.23
C ARG A 24 6.53 -3.06 19.78
N PRO A 25 7.86 -3.30 19.86
CA PRO A 25 8.80 -2.28 20.31
C PRO A 25 8.68 -1.00 19.50
N THR A 26 8.71 0.15 20.17
CA THR A 26 8.75 1.46 19.50
C THR A 26 10.03 1.58 18.67
N ILE A 27 9.89 2.02 17.43
CA ILE A 27 11.00 2.29 16.53
C ILE A 27 11.39 3.77 16.64
N ALA A 28 12.70 4.03 16.65
CA ALA A 28 13.23 5.39 16.59
C ALA A 28 13.09 5.96 15.18
N LEU A 29 12.56 7.18 15.08
CA LEU A 29 12.48 7.91 13.82
C LEU A 29 13.65 8.91 13.73
N PRO A 30 14.18 9.18 12.53
CA PRO A 30 15.29 10.12 12.37
C PRO A 30 14.88 11.53 12.80
N ALA A 31 15.72 12.16 13.62
CA ALA A 31 15.47 13.47 14.19
C ALA A 31 15.75 14.63 13.23
N ASP A 32 16.54 14.41 12.18
CA ASP A 32 16.91 15.45 11.21
C ASP A 32 15.67 15.93 10.42
N PRO A 33 15.20 17.18 10.62
CA PRO A 33 14.03 17.69 9.94
C PRO A 33 14.23 17.89 8.44
N ASN A 34 15.47 17.91 7.94
CA ASN A 34 15.80 18.15 6.52
C ASN A 34 16.12 16.84 5.76
N LEU A 35 15.59 15.73 6.24
CA LEU A 35 15.82 14.41 5.66
C LEU A 35 14.66 14.00 4.73
N SER A 36 14.94 13.86 3.44
CA SER A 36 14.00 13.24 2.51
C SER A 36 13.97 11.72 2.68
N VAL A 37 12.85 11.09 2.32
CA VAL A 37 12.75 9.62 2.29
C VAL A 37 13.80 8.98 1.37
N THR A 38 14.14 9.63 0.26
CA THR A 38 15.18 9.15 -0.66
C THR A 38 16.56 9.17 -0.01
N ALA A 39 16.93 10.29 0.62
CA ALA A 39 18.20 10.41 1.34
C ALA A 39 18.27 9.43 2.53
N PHE A 40 17.15 9.25 3.23
CA PHE A 40 17.04 8.26 4.30
C PHE A 40 17.35 6.85 3.80
N LEU A 41 16.71 6.41 2.72
CA LEU A 41 16.93 5.09 2.13
C LEU A 41 18.36 4.91 1.62
N ALA A 42 18.91 5.92 0.94
CA ALA A 42 20.28 5.89 0.39
C ALA A 42 21.38 5.88 1.47
N SER A 43 21.09 6.42 2.66
CA SER A 43 22.02 6.44 3.79
C SER A 43 22.18 5.06 4.46
N ARG A 44 21.31 4.11 4.13
CA ARG A 44 21.30 2.79 4.77
C ARG A 44 22.37 1.88 4.20
N ARG A 45 22.82 0.93 5.02
CA ARG A 45 23.71 -0.13 4.55
C ARG A 45 22.90 -1.10 3.70
N HIS A 46 23.26 -1.20 2.42
CA HIS A 46 22.72 -2.21 1.52
C HIS A 46 23.69 -3.40 1.52
N SER A 47 23.33 -4.49 2.20
CA SER A 47 24.11 -5.73 2.23
C SER A 47 23.97 -6.56 0.94
N GLY A 48 22.88 -6.36 0.18
CA GLY A 48 22.65 -7.01 -1.11
C GLY A 48 23.38 -6.33 -2.27
N THR A 49 23.69 -7.11 -3.30
CA THR A 49 24.30 -6.61 -4.54
C THR A 49 23.25 -6.16 -5.56
N THR A 50 22.12 -6.87 -5.66
CA THR A 50 21.05 -6.63 -6.64
C THR A 50 19.83 -6.02 -5.96
N ALA A 51 19.38 -4.86 -6.45
CA ALA A 51 18.19 -4.18 -5.94
C ALA A 51 16.93 -4.60 -6.70
N LEU A 52 16.97 -4.52 -8.04
CA LEU A 52 15.81 -4.78 -8.89
C LEU A 52 16.17 -5.78 -10.00
N ILE A 53 15.21 -6.63 -10.34
CA ILE A 53 15.31 -7.54 -11.49
C ILE A 53 14.03 -7.39 -12.32
N ASP A 54 14.15 -7.15 -13.62
CA ASP A 54 13.01 -7.23 -14.52
C ASP A 54 12.75 -8.71 -14.87
N ALA A 55 11.58 -9.24 -14.48
CA ALA A 55 11.29 -10.67 -14.61
C ALA A 55 11.12 -11.15 -16.07
N ALA A 56 10.86 -10.23 -17.00
CA ALA A 56 10.62 -10.55 -18.41
C ALA A 56 11.94 -10.56 -19.21
N THR A 57 12.86 -9.64 -18.89
CA THR A 57 14.12 -9.47 -19.61
C THR A 57 15.32 -10.07 -18.89
N GLY A 58 15.19 -10.34 -17.59
CA GLY A 58 16.31 -10.76 -16.72
C GLY A 58 17.30 -9.64 -16.41
N HIS A 59 17.03 -8.40 -16.85
CA HIS A 59 17.87 -7.25 -16.57
C HIS A 59 17.94 -6.97 -15.06
N ARG A 60 19.15 -6.75 -14.55
CA ARG A 60 19.43 -6.58 -13.12
C ARG A 60 19.99 -5.19 -12.85
N LEU A 61 19.41 -4.50 -11.89
CA LEU A 61 19.91 -3.24 -11.37
C LEU A 61 20.54 -3.49 -10.00
N SER A 62 21.84 -3.23 -9.88
CA SER A 62 22.53 -3.25 -8.57
C SER A 62 22.09 -2.07 -7.70
N PHE A 63 22.33 -2.12 -6.39
CA PHE A 63 22.06 -0.96 -5.52
C PHE A 63 22.87 0.28 -5.95
N ALA A 64 24.14 0.10 -6.33
CA ALA A 64 24.98 1.19 -6.82
C ALA A 64 24.41 1.80 -8.12
N ALA A 65 23.96 0.95 -9.05
CA ALA A 65 23.34 1.41 -10.29
C ALA A 65 22.00 2.10 -10.02
N LEU A 66 21.16 1.58 -9.11
CA LEU A 66 19.90 2.19 -8.69
C LEU A 66 20.13 3.61 -8.18
N TRP A 67 21.05 3.80 -7.22
CA TRP A 67 21.29 5.12 -6.64
C TRP A 67 21.93 6.09 -7.64
N ARG A 68 22.81 5.60 -8.54
CA ARG A 68 23.31 6.41 -9.65
C ARG A 68 22.18 6.84 -10.58
N SER A 69 21.30 5.93 -10.98
CA SER A 69 20.14 6.23 -11.83
C SER A 69 19.19 7.23 -11.17
N VAL A 70 18.95 7.11 -9.86
CA VAL A 70 18.14 8.08 -9.10
C VAL A 70 18.78 9.47 -9.15
N ALA A 71 20.09 9.58 -8.91
CA ALA A 71 20.81 10.85 -8.94
C ALA A 71 20.88 11.47 -10.35
N ALA A 72 21.07 10.63 -11.39
CA ALA A 72 21.06 11.03 -12.80
C ALA A 72 19.68 11.58 -13.21
N VAL A 73 18.61 10.84 -12.93
CA VAL A 73 17.24 11.26 -13.22
C VAL A 73 16.86 12.52 -12.44
N ALA A 74 17.27 12.63 -11.17
CA ALA A 74 17.05 13.85 -10.38
C ALA A 74 17.79 15.06 -10.99
N THR A 75 19.02 14.87 -11.46
CA THR A 75 19.81 15.91 -12.15
C THR A 75 19.14 16.35 -13.45
N ALA A 76 18.70 15.40 -14.28
CA ALA A 76 17.99 15.68 -15.53
C ALA A 76 16.68 16.42 -15.28
N LEU A 77 15.92 16.00 -14.26
CA LEU A 77 14.68 16.65 -13.84
C LEU A 77 14.92 18.08 -13.35
N ALA A 78 15.93 18.32 -12.52
CA ALA A 78 16.25 19.64 -11.98
C ALA A 78 16.85 20.60 -13.03
N SER A 79 17.39 20.07 -14.12
CA SER A 79 18.04 20.86 -15.16
C SER A 79 17.03 21.49 -16.14
N PRO A 80 17.34 22.67 -16.73
CA PRO A 80 16.56 23.21 -17.83
C PRO A 80 16.50 22.23 -19.02
N PRO A 81 15.37 22.15 -19.75
CA PRO A 81 14.16 22.96 -19.60
C PRO A 81 13.13 22.40 -18.61
N LEU A 82 13.39 21.26 -17.97
CA LEU A 82 12.44 20.60 -17.07
C LEU A 82 12.27 21.39 -15.77
N SER A 83 13.41 21.73 -15.17
CA SER A 83 13.53 22.50 -13.94
C SER A 83 12.53 22.02 -12.90
N VAL A 84 12.38 20.73 -12.64
CA VAL A 84 11.47 20.19 -11.60
C VAL A 84 12.06 20.49 -10.22
N ARG A 85 11.20 20.99 -9.33
CA ARG A 85 11.52 21.38 -7.94
C ARG A 85 10.25 21.38 -7.10
N LYS A 86 10.35 21.41 -5.77
CA LYS A 86 9.21 21.74 -4.92
C LYS A 86 8.55 23.08 -5.34
N PRO A 87 7.20 23.21 -5.38
CA PRO A 87 6.18 22.22 -5.04
C PRO A 87 5.59 21.49 -6.27
N HIS A 88 6.33 21.34 -7.36
CA HIS A 88 5.79 20.71 -8.58
C HIS A 88 5.31 19.29 -8.31
N VAL A 89 4.20 18.93 -8.96
CA VAL A 89 3.66 17.58 -8.98
C VAL A 89 4.12 16.88 -10.26
N VAL A 90 4.60 15.63 -10.13
CA VAL A 90 4.99 14.77 -11.24
C VAL A 90 4.10 13.53 -11.23
N LEU A 91 3.44 13.26 -12.35
CA LEU A 91 2.60 12.07 -12.52
C LEU A 91 3.46 10.89 -13.00
N LEU A 92 3.27 9.72 -12.40
CA LEU A 92 3.80 8.45 -12.89
C LEU A 92 2.62 7.52 -13.24
N LEU A 93 2.36 7.39 -14.55
CA LEU A 93 1.32 6.56 -15.15
C LEU A 93 2.00 5.36 -15.83
N SER A 94 2.21 4.27 -15.11
CA SER A 94 2.90 3.10 -15.67
C SER A 94 2.54 1.82 -14.92
N PRO A 95 2.55 0.65 -15.59
CA PRO A 95 2.63 -0.63 -14.90
C PRO A 95 3.90 -0.72 -14.05
N ASN A 96 4.00 -1.80 -13.28
CA ASN A 96 5.23 -2.10 -12.54
C ASN A 96 6.41 -2.20 -13.51
N SER A 97 7.53 -1.59 -13.14
CA SER A 97 8.78 -1.65 -13.91
C SER A 97 9.95 -1.32 -13.00
N VAL A 98 11.16 -1.69 -13.43
CA VAL A 98 12.39 -1.34 -12.70
C VAL A 98 12.66 0.17 -12.68
N HIS A 99 12.07 0.94 -13.61
CA HIS A 99 12.16 2.40 -13.64
C HIS A 99 11.21 3.07 -12.63
N PHE A 100 10.16 2.39 -12.17
CA PHE A 100 9.17 2.97 -11.27
C PHE A 100 9.80 3.43 -9.94
N PRO A 101 10.65 2.64 -9.25
CA PRO A 101 11.37 3.12 -8.08
C PRO A 101 12.36 4.25 -8.38
N VAL A 102 13.07 4.17 -9.52
CA VAL A 102 14.05 5.19 -9.93
C VAL A 102 13.38 6.56 -10.04
N VAL A 103 12.28 6.65 -10.79
CA VAL A 103 11.52 7.89 -10.98
C VAL A 103 10.92 8.37 -9.66
N SER A 104 10.33 7.46 -8.89
CA SER A 104 9.70 7.80 -7.60
C SER A 104 10.69 8.47 -6.65
N LEU A 105 11.86 7.84 -6.49
CA LEU A 105 12.92 8.33 -5.59
C LEU A 105 13.57 9.61 -6.12
N ALA A 106 13.77 9.73 -7.43
CA ALA A 106 14.33 10.93 -8.05
C ALA A 106 13.42 12.16 -7.85
N VAL A 107 12.12 12.03 -8.12
CA VAL A 107 11.13 13.10 -7.90
C VAL A 107 11.12 13.53 -6.43
N MET A 108 11.00 12.57 -5.52
CA MET A 108 10.98 12.83 -4.08
C MET A 108 12.31 13.41 -3.56
N SER A 109 13.45 13.10 -4.20
CA SER A 109 14.75 13.69 -3.83
C SER A 109 14.85 15.20 -4.07
N LEU A 110 14.06 15.72 -5.02
CA LEU A 110 13.99 17.15 -5.37
C LEU A 110 12.94 17.91 -4.53
N GLY A 111 12.29 17.24 -3.58
CA GLY A 111 11.13 17.77 -2.84
C GLY A 111 9.90 18.01 -3.73
N ALA A 112 9.91 17.50 -4.96
CA ALA A 112 8.73 17.47 -5.82
C ALA A 112 7.78 16.35 -5.37
N VAL A 113 6.50 16.53 -5.68
CA VAL A 113 5.43 15.61 -5.24
C VAL A 113 5.22 14.53 -6.29
N LEU A 114 5.38 13.27 -5.89
CA LEU A 114 5.04 12.13 -6.73
C LEU A 114 3.53 11.84 -6.64
N THR A 115 2.83 11.84 -7.77
CA THR A 115 1.49 11.24 -7.87
C THR A 115 1.52 10.07 -8.83
N THR A 116 0.76 9.03 -8.53
CA THR A 116 0.68 7.81 -9.35
C THR A 116 -0.77 7.56 -9.74
N THR A 117 -0.99 6.84 -10.83
CA THR A 117 -2.35 6.46 -11.23
C THR A 117 -2.36 5.06 -11.83
N ASN A 118 -3.50 4.38 -11.70
CA ASN A 118 -3.68 3.04 -12.24
C ASN A 118 -3.69 3.10 -13.78
N PRO A 119 -2.77 2.40 -14.48
CA PRO A 119 -2.77 2.29 -15.94
C PRO A 119 -4.07 1.77 -16.53
N LEU A 120 -4.89 1.06 -15.77
CA LEU A 120 -6.19 0.53 -16.20
C LEU A 120 -7.31 1.58 -16.14
N ASN A 121 -7.13 2.68 -15.42
CA ASN A 121 -8.12 3.76 -15.35
C ASN A 121 -8.45 4.29 -16.75
N THR A 122 -9.70 4.75 -16.90
CA THR A 122 -10.17 5.41 -18.11
C THR A 122 -9.55 6.80 -18.27
N PRO A 123 -9.50 7.35 -19.50
CA PRO A 123 -9.06 8.74 -19.70
C PRO A 123 -9.85 9.76 -18.88
N VAL A 124 -11.13 9.50 -18.60
CA VAL A 124 -11.97 10.38 -17.77
C VAL A 124 -11.54 10.35 -16.31
N GLU A 125 -11.26 9.18 -15.75
CA GLU A 125 -10.78 9.04 -14.37
C GLU A 125 -9.40 9.67 -14.19
N ILE A 126 -8.48 9.43 -15.14
CA ILE A 126 -7.17 10.05 -15.16
C ILE A 126 -7.30 11.57 -15.32
N GLY A 127 -8.20 12.04 -16.18
CA GLY A 127 -8.48 13.46 -16.38
C GLY A 127 -8.95 14.17 -15.10
N ARG A 128 -9.79 13.52 -14.28
CA ARG A 128 -10.18 14.05 -12.95
C ARG A 128 -8.98 14.20 -12.02
N GLN A 129 -8.09 13.20 -11.98
CA GLN A 129 -6.86 13.26 -11.20
C GLN A 129 -5.91 14.35 -11.70
N LEU A 130 -5.75 14.49 -13.03
CA LEU A 130 -4.94 15.55 -13.64
C LEU A 130 -5.46 16.94 -13.28
N ALA A 131 -6.78 17.15 -13.35
CA ALA A 131 -7.41 18.42 -13.00
C ALA A 131 -7.22 18.78 -11.51
N ASP A 132 -7.21 17.79 -10.63
CA ASP A 132 -7.06 18.01 -9.19
C ASP A 132 -5.59 18.18 -8.77
N SER A 133 -4.69 17.33 -9.29
CA SER A 133 -3.26 17.29 -8.93
C SER A 133 -2.37 18.25 -9.73
N CYS A 134 -2.81 18.72 -10.90
CA CYS A 134 -2.11 19.69 -11.76
C CYS A 134 -0.61 19.37 -11.98
N PRO A 135 -0.24 18.16 -12.47
CA PRO A 135 1.16 17.81 -12.69
C PRO A 135 1.79 18.65 -13.80
N VAL A 136 3.09 18.94 -13.67
CA VAL A 136 3.87 19.68 -14.68
C VAL A 136 4.67 18.79 -15.63
N LEU A 137 4.73 17.49 -15.32
CA LEU A 137 5.44 16.46 -16.05
C LEU A 137 4.77 15.11 -15.78
N ALA A 138 4.71 14.25 -16.78
CA ALA A 138 4.28 12.86 -16.64
C ALA A 138 5.35 11.90 -17.13
N PHE A 139 5.62 10.86 -16.35
CA PHE A 139 6.31 9.66 -16.78
C PHE A 139 5.28 8.61 -17.19
N THR A 140 5.36 8.09 -18.40
CA THR A 140 4.41 7.09 -18.90
C THR A 140 5.01 6.21 -20.00
N THR A 141 4.30 5.16 -20.40
CA THR A 141 4.62 4.39 -21.61
C THR A 141 3.88 4.95 -22.81
N ARG A 142 4.38 4.71 -24.02
CA ARG A 142 3.78 5.20 -25.27
C ARG A 142 2.31 4.77 -25.42
N ALA A 143 2.00 3.54 -25.05
CA ALA A 143 0.64 2.98 -25.13
C ALA A 143 -0.38 3.70 -24.23
N LEU A 144 0.08 4.43 -23.21
CA LEU A 144 -0.77 5.10 -22.24
C LEU A 144 -0.92 6.61 -22.50
N ILE A 145 -0.17 7.18 -23.45
CA ILE A 145 -0.26 8.60 -23.84
C ILE A 145 -1.70 9.04 -24.19
N PRO A 146 -2.50 8.26 -24.95
CA PRO A 146 -3.88 8.66 -25.26
C PRO A 146 -4.75 8.88 -24.02
N LYS A 147 -4.40 8.28 -22.88
CA LYS A 147 -5.13 8.48 -21.62
C LYS A 147 -4.88 9.84 -20.96
N LEU A 148 -3.87 10.58 -21.42
CA LEU A 148 -3.52 11.94 -20.97
C LEU A 148 -4.11 13.02 -21.89
N ALA A 149 -5.11 12.70 -22.72
CA ALA A 149 -5.68 13.63 -23.69
C ALA A 149 -6.29 14.90 -23.06
N SER A 150 -6.71 14.86 -21.79
CA SER A 150 -7.24 16.03 -21.08
C SER A 150 -6.17 17.04 -20.64
N ALA A 151 -4.89 16.76 -20.90
CA ALA A 151 -3.77 17.66 -20.60
C ALA A 151 -2.86 17.79 -21.84
N PRO A 152 -3.23 18.62 -22.82
CA PRO A 152 -2.52 18.75 -24.10
C PRO A 152 -1.15 19.43 -23.97
N ASP A 153 -0.90 20.18 -22.90
CA ASP A 153 0.37 20.86 -22.65
C ASP A 153 1.27 20.12 -21.65
N LEU A 154 0.82 18.95 -21.16
CA LEU A 154 1.57 18.17 -20.18
C LEU A 154 2.77 17.52 -20.84
N ARG A 155 3.98 17.93 -20.42
CA ARG A 155 5.24 17.34 -20.88
C ARG A 155 5.34 15.87 -20.47
N ILE A 156 5.85 15.03 -21.36
CA ILE A 156 5.90 13.57 -21.20
C ILE A 156 7.34 13.06 -21.28
N VAL A 157 7.72 12.22 -20.32
CA VAL A 157 8.92 11.39 -20.36
C VAL A 157 8.51 9.94 -20.56
N LEU A 158 9.07 9.29 -21.58
CA LEU A 158 8.77 7.89 -21.87
C LEU A 158 9.57 6.94 -20.98
N LEU A 159 8.91 5.90 -20.48
CA LEU A 159 9.53 4.83 -19.69
C LEU A 159 9.95 3.61 -20.52
N ASP A 160 9.57 3.55 -21.81
CA ASP A 160 9.92 2.47 -22.72
C ASP A 160 11.02 2.89 -23.71
N ASP A 161 11.84 1.93 -24.15
CA ASP A 161 12.94 2.11 -25.11
C ASP A 161 12.40 2.26 -26.55
N SER A 162 11.58 3.28 -26.75
CA SER A 162 11.21 3.72 -28.08
C SER A 162 12.09 4.93 -28.45
N ARG A 163 13.29 4.64 -29.00
CA ARG A 163 14.11 5.59 -29.77
C ARG A 163 13.17 6.52 -30.53
N ARG A 164 13.20 7.82 -30.23
CA ARG A 164 12.18 8.78 -30.69
C ARG A 164 12.09 8.80 -32.23
N PRO A 165 10.93 8.46 -32.80
CA PRO A 165 10.20 9.48 -33.55
C PRO A 165 8.69 9.35 -33.35
N SER A 166 8.09 10.36 -32.73
CA SER A 166 6.64 10.50 -32.59
C SER A 166 6.27 11.96 -32.70
N ASP A 167 5.22 12.26 -33.45
CA ASP A 167 4.69 13.61 -33.68
C ASP A 167 3.98 14.21 -32.44
N ASP A 168 3.95 13.50 -31.31
CA ASP A 168 3.37 14.07 -30.09
C ASP A 168 4.38 15.05 -29.48
N GLY A 169 4.19 16.34 -29.77
CA GLY A 169 5.02 17.45 -29.33
C GLY A 169 5.14 17.58 -27.80
N ARG A 170 4.38 16.80 -27.02
CA ARG A 170 4.53 16.72 -25.56
C ARG A 170 5.72 15.89 -25.10
N ILE A 171 6.24 14.96 -25.92
CA ILE A 171 7.31 14.06 -25.50
C ILE A 171 8.62 14.84 -25.42
N VAL A 172 9.17 15.00 -24.21
CA VAL A 172 10.37 15.82 -23.93
C VAL A 172 11.65 15.03 -23.62
N ALA A 173 11.56 13.79 -23.14
CA ALA A 173 12.71 12.87 -23.00
C ALA A 173 12.26 11.39 -22.91
N THR A 174 13.23 10.48 -22.83
CA THR A 174 13.02 9.12 -22.29
C THR A 174 13.72 8.96 -20.94
N VAL A 175 13.33 7.94 -20.16
CA VAL A 175 13.98 7.65 -18.87
C VAL A 175 15.41 7.18 -19.06
N ASP A 176 15.72 6.47 -20.14
CA ASP A 176 17.09 6.02 -20.44
C ASP A 176 18.00 7.19 -20.80
N GLU A 177 17.49 8.20 -21.53
CA GLU A 177 18.19 9.47 -21.75
C GLU A 177 18.51 10.17 -20.42
N MET A 178 17.56 10.16 -19.48
CA MET A 178 17.78 10.74 -18.14
C MET A 178 18.75 9.94 -17.29
N ILE A 179 18.71 8.60 -17.34
CA ILE A 179 19.64 7.72 -16.62
C ILE A 179 21.08 7.89 -17.11
N ALA A 180 21.27 8.24 -18.39
CA ALA A 180 22.58 8.53 -18.96
C ALA A 180 23.15 9.91 -18.55
N THR A 181 22.38 10.75 -17.86
CA THR A 181 22.85 12.06 -17.39
C THR A 181 23.88 11.88 -16.27
N GLU A 182 24.99 12.63 -16.32
CA GLU A 182 25.97 12.60 -15.24
C GLU A 182 25.39 13.27 -13.98
N PRO A 183 25.39 12.61 -12.81
CA PRO A 183 24.84 13.19 -11.60
C PRO A 183 25.57 14.48 -11.17
N ASP A 184 24.80 15.54 -10.90
CA ASP A 184 25.32 16.83 -10.43
C ASP A 184 24.64 17.22 -9.10
N PRO A 185 25.30 16.99 -7.95
CA PRO A 185 24.76 17.35 -6.64
C PRO A 185 24.41 18.83 -6.50
N ALA A 186 25.07 19.73 -7.22
CA ALA A 186 24.78 21.17 -7.16
C ALA A 186 23.41 21.48 -7.78
N ARG A 187 22.95 20.69 -8.75
CA ARG A 187 21.60 20.81 -9.36
C ARG A 187 20.50 20.29 -8.45
N THR A 188 20.83 19.38 -7.53
CA THR A 188 19.88 18.73 -6.64
C THR A 188 19.99 19.20 -5.19
N ALA A 189 20.77 20.25 -4.90
CA ALA A 189 21.08 20.74 -3.56
C ALA A 189 19.91 21.43 -2.81
N GLY A 190 18.68 21.32 -3.30
CA GLY A 190 17.51 21.90 -2.66
C GLY A 190 17.23 21.26 -1.30
N ALA A 191 16.95 22.08 -0.28
CA ALA A 191 16.55 21.57 1.03
C ALA A 191 15.16 20.93 0.97
N VAL A 192 15.05 19.67 1.40
CA VAL A 192 13.80 18.93 1.50
C VAL A 192 13.50 18.67 2.97
N SER A 193 12.37 19.18 3.45
CA SER A 193 11.94 18.95 4.83
C SER A 193 11.15 17.63 4.96
N GLN A 194 11.24 16.99 6.12
CA GLN A 194 10.39 15.86 6.49
C GLN A 194 8.89 16.21 6.41
N ASP A 195 8.50 17.48 6.61
CA ASP A 195 7.10 17.92 6.57
C ASP A 195 6.62 18.32 5.18
N ASP A 196 7.50 18.25 4.18
CA ASP A 196 7.16 18.46 2.79
C ASP A 196 6.38 17.27 2.23
N THR A 197 5.43 17.58 1.36
CA THR A 197 4.65 16.57 0.64
C THR A 197 5.58 15.75 -0.25
N ALA A 198 5.62 14.44 -0.02
CA ALA A 198 6.39 13.51 -0.83
C ALA A 198 5.50 12.85 -1.89
N THR A 199 4.30 12.44 -1.48
CA THR A 199 3.36 11.72 -2.36
C THR A 199 1.95 12.26 -2.27
N LEU A 200 1.27 12.24 -3.42
CA LEU A 200 -0.14 12.51 -3.57
C LEU A 200 -0.82 11.30 -4.22
N LEU A 201 -1.42 10.44 -3.42
CA LEU A 201 -2.04 9.20 -3.89
C LEU A 201 -3.56 9.30 -3.87
N TYR A 202 -4.24 8.79 -4.89
CA TYR A 202 -5.69 8.88 -4.96
C TYR A 202 -6.38 7.65 -4.38
N SER A 203 -7.32 7.88 -3.46
CA SER A 203 -8.11 6.86 -2.78
C SER A 203 -9.57 7.27 -2.79
N SER A 204 -10.49 6.34 -3.09
CA SER A 204 -11.94 6.56 -2.89
C SER A 204 -12.30 6.79 -1.42
N GLY A 205 -11.38 6.43 -0.51
CA GLY A 205 -11.54 6.53 0.94
C GLY A 205 -12.84 5.91 1.40
N THR A 206 -13.36 6.41 2.51
CA THR A 206 -14.69 6.02 2.96
C THR A 206 -15.77 6.65 2.07
N THR A 207 -15.65 7.89 1.58
CA THR A 207 -16.80 8.64 0.99
C THR A 207 -17.15 8.32 -0.46
N GLY A 208 -16.49 7.35 -1.10
CA GLY A 208 -16.81 6.86 -2.45
C GLY A 208 -16.25 7.71 -3.59
N THR A 209 -16.02 9.00 -3.38
CA THR A 209 -15.29 9.87 -4.32
C THR A 209 -13.79 9.81 -4.11
N SER A 210 -13.02 9.65 -5.20
CA SER A 210 -11.56 9.63 -5.14
C SER A 210 -10.99 10.98 -4.66
N LYS A 211 -10.15 10.96 -3.63
CA LYS A 211 -9.47 12.11 -3.03
C LYS A 211 -7.97 11.92 -3.08
N GLY A 212 -7.24 13.01 -3.32
CA GLY A 212 -5.79 13.02 -3.21
C GLY A 212 -5.36 13.00 -1.74
N VAL A 213 -4.77 11.90 -1.29
CA VAL A 213 -4.15 11.72 0.03
C VAL A 213 -2.74 12.30 0.00
N VAL A 214 -2.49 13.29 0.83
CA VAL A 214 -1.20 13.96 0.97
C VAL A 214 -0.40 13.25 2.07
N ALA A 215 0.72 12.62 1.70
CA ALA A 215 1.67 12.07 2.66
C ALA A 215 3.02 12.77 2.55
N THR A 216 3.63 13.06 3.69
CA THR A 216 4.91 13.75 3.79
C THR A 216 6.08 12.78 3.76
N HIS A 217 7.30 13.30 3.62
CA HIS A 217 8.52 12.50 3.79
C HIS A 217 8.57 11.84 5.17
N ARG A 218 8.14 12.52 6.23
CA ARG A 218 8.01 11.98 7.59
C ARG A 218 7.11 10.75 7.62
N ASN A 219 5.96 10.82 6.96
CA ASN A 219 5.01 9.71 6.92
C ASN A 219 5.61 8.48 6.23
N LEU A 220 6.27 8.68 5.09
CA LEU A 220 6.94 7.60 4.36
C LEU A 220 8.12 7.03 5.14
N ILE A 221 8.97 7.86 5.77
CA ILE A 221 10.09 7.40 6.60
C ILE A 221 9.58 6.54 7.75
N ALA A 222 8.51 6.96 8.43
CA ALA A 222 7.89 6.18 9.49
C ALA A 222 7.39 4.82 9.00
N MET A 223 6.73 4.78 7.84
CA MET A 223 6.28 3.51 7.27
C MET A 223 7.45 2.63 6.79
N VAL A 224 8.48 3.20 6.18
CA VAL A 224 9.70 2.47 5.80
C VAL A 224 10.32 1.83 7.03
N GLN A 225 10.41 2.54 8.16
CA GLN A 225 10.89 1.97 9.42
C GLN A 225 10.04 0.79 9.91
N ILE A 226 8.71 0.89 9.85
CA ILE A 226 7.80 -0.23 10.17
C ILE A 226 8.10 -1.44 9.27
N VAL A 227 8.26 -1.23 7.96
CA VAL A 227 8.59 -2.28 6.99
C VAL A 227 9.94 -2.93 7.32
N LEU A 228 10.98 -2.15 7.57
CA LEU A 228 12.32 -2.67 7.87
C LEU A 228 12.35 -3.50 9.16
N ASN A 229 11.71 -3.00 10.22
CA ASN A 229 11.63 -3.70 11.50
C ASN A 229 10.88 -5.03 11.38
N ARG A 230 9.81 -5.08 10.58
CA ARG A 230 9.02 -6.30 10.35
C ARG A 230 9.86 -7.46 9.83
N PHE A 231 10.74 -7.20 8.87
CA PHE A 231 11.53 -8.26 8.26
C PHE A 231 12.81 -8.59 9.05
N LYS A 232 13.09 -7.88 10.17
CA LYS A 232 14.32 -8.04 10.96
C LYS A 232 15.59 -8.02 10.11
N LEU A 233 15.58 -7.24 9.03
CA LEU A 233 16.65 -7.24 8.02
C LEU A 233 17.90 -6.50 8.51
N GLU A 234 17.87 -5.97 9.74
CA GLU A 234 19.01 -5.40 10.44
C GLU A 234 19.84 -6.47 11.18
N ASP A 235 19.31 -7.69 11.39
CA ASP A 235 19.95 -8.75 12.19
C ASP A 235 20.96 -9.62 11.40
N GLY A 236 21.36 -9.20 10.19
CA GLY A 236 22.34 -9.94 9.38
C GLY A 236 21.82 -11.25 8.75
N ALA A 237 20.49 -11.42 8.66
CA ALA A 237 19.87 -12.51 7.91
C ALA A 237 20.21 -12.43 6.40
N GLU A 238 20.18 -13.57 5.71
CA GLU A 238 20.40 -13.58 4.25
C GLU A 238 19.40 -12.64 3.54
N PRO A 239 19.85 -11.88 2.52
CA PRO A 239 18.98 -10.98 1.77
C PRO A 239 17.75 -11.72 1.22
N GLU A 240 16.56 -11.19 1.52
CA GLU A 240 15.32 -11.76 0.98
C GLU A 240 15.13 -11.35 -0.48
N THR A 241 14.53 -12.25 -1.27
CA THR A 241 14.12 -11.98 -2.66
C THR A 241 12.61 -11.97 -2.76
N PHE A 242 12.07 -10.82 -3.14
CA PHE A 242 10.64 -10.55 -3.21
C PHE A 242 10.15 -10.58 -4.64
N ILE A 243 8.96 -11.17 -4.85
CA ILE A 243 8.24 -11.02 -6.11
C ILE A 243 7.29 -9.82 -6.02
N CYS A 244 7.47 -8.82 -6.87
CA CYS A 244 6.57 -7.69 -6.98
C CYS A 244 5.33 -8.07 -7.79
N THR A 245 4.30 -8.56 -7.09
CA THR A 245 2.98 -8.85 -7.70
C THR A 245 1.94 -7.75 -7.44
N VAL A 246 2.19 -6.88 -6.46
CA VAL A 246 1.28 -5.80 -6.09
C VAL A 246 1.62 -4.53 -6.87
N PRO A 247 0.63 -3.76 -7.36
CA PRO A 247 0.92 -2.57 -8.15
C PRO A 247 1.63 -1.45 -7.38
N MET A 248 2.74 -0.96 -7.90
CA MET A 248 3.56 0.12 -7.34
C MET A 248 2.86 1.49 -7.38
N PHE A 249 1.83 1.66 -8.23
CA PHE A 249 1.02 2.88 -8.23
C PHE A 249 0.03 2.98 -7.06
N HIS A 250 -0.16 1.91 -6.29
CA HIS A 250 -0.92 1.93 -5.05
C HIS A 250 0.01 1.93 -3.84
N VAL A 251 -0.45 2.48 -2.71
CA VAL A 251 0.37 2.66 -1.50
C VAL A 251 1.08 1.39 -1.05
N PHE A 252 0.43 0.22 -1.15
CA PHE A 252 1.05 -1.06 -0.76
C PHE A 252 2.27 -1.37 -1.64
N GLY A 253 2.13 -1.33 -2.96
CA GLY A 253 3.26 -1.59 -3.85
C GLY A 253 4.31 -0.48 -3.82
N LEU A 254 3.91 0.79 -3.69
CA LEU A 254 4.84 1.92 -3.58
C LEU A 254 5.74 1.76 -2.35
N VAL A 255 5.12 1.57 -1.19
CA VAL A 255 5.84 1.45 0.08
C VAL A 255 6.66 0.17 0.17
N ALA A 256 6.16 -0.95 -0.37
CA ALA A 256 6.92 -2.19 -0.37
C ALA A 256 8.09 -2.10 -1.37
N PHE A 257 7.82 -1.84 -2.64
CA PHE A 257 8.75 -2.12 -3.74
C PHE A 257 9.46 -0.90 -4.31
N ALA A 258 8.88 0.29 -4.17
CA ALA A 258 9.51 1.52 -4.65
C ALA A 258 10.25 2.30 -3.54
N THR A 259 10.06 1.93 -2.27
CA THR A 259 10.75 2.56 -1.13
C THR A 259 11.25 1.54 -0.09
N GLY A 260 10.38 0.98 0.73
CA GLY A 260 10.71 0.26 1.98
C GLY A 260 11.70 -0.90 1.83
N LEU A 261 11.46 -1.83 0.91
CA LEU A 261 12.36 -2.98 0.73
C LEU A 261 13.74 -2.58 0.19
N LEU A 262 13.84 -1.46 -0.54
CA LEU A 262 15.14 -0.96 -1.02
C LEU A 262 16.03 -0.52 0.14
N GLY A 263 15.45 -0.02 1.23
CA GLY A 263 16.17 0.35 2.46
C GLY A 263 16.74 -0.85 3.23
N SER A 264 16.40 -2.08 2.85
CA SER A 264 16.84 -3.31 3.52
C SER A 264 17.96 -4.07 2.82
N GLY A 265 18.32 -3.70 1.60
CA GLY A 265 19.24 -4.50 0.78
C GLY A 265 18.60 -5.72 0.12
N SER A 266 17.28 -5.90 0.22
CA SER A 266 16.55 -7.01 -0.43
C SER A 266 16.47 -6.85 -1.94
N THR A 267 16.37 -7.97 -2.66
CA THR A 267 16.15 -7.98 -4.11
C THR A 267 14.65 -8.01 -4.42
N VAL A 268 14.20 -7.15 -5.34
CA VAL A 268 12.83 -7.14 -5.85
C VAL A 268 12.80 -7.58 -7.31
N VAL A 269 12.11 -8.68 -7.58
CA VAL A 269 11.84 -9.18 -8.92
C VAL A 269 10.52 -8.59 -9.41
N VAL A 270 10.60 -7.73 -10.41
CA VAL A 270 9.49 -6.92 -10.90
C VAL A 270 8.75 -7.63 -12.02
N LEU A 271 7.47 -7.92 -11.80
CA LEU A 271 6.55 -8.33 -12.86
C LEU A 271 5.74 -7.12 -13.31
N SER A 272 5.74 -6.83 -14.60
CA SER A 272 4.98 -5.71 -15.17
C SER A 272 3.47 -5.91 -15.07
N LYS A 273 3.02 -7.17 -15.14
CA LYS A 273 1.65 -7.61 -14.88
C LYS A 273 1.66 -8.94 -14.14
N PHE A 274 0.61 -9.20 -13.37
CA PHE A 274 0.42 -10.50 -12.74
C PHE A 274 0.01 -11.54 -13.80
N GLU A 275 0.82 -12.58 -13.94
CA GLU A 275 0.49 -13.81 -14.65
C GLU A 275 1.02 -14.97 -13.81
N LEU A 276 0.18 -15.95 -13.48
CA LEU A 276 0.55 -17.01 -12.53
C LEU A 276 1.76 -17.83 -13.01
N GLY A 277 1.81 -18.17 -14.30
CA GLY A 277 2.92 -18.92 -14.89
C GLY A 277 4.24 -18.15 -14.83
N GLU A 278 4.21 -16.86 -15.19
CA GLU A 278 5.39 -15.97 -15.13
C GLU A 278 5.88 -15.80 -13.69
N MET A 279 4.94 -15.63 -12.73
CA MET A 279 5.27 -15.55 -11.31
C MET A 279 5.99 -16.81 -10.84
N VAL A 280 5.47 -17.99 -11.19
CA VAL A 280 6.08 -19.27 -10.82
C VAL A 280 7.44 -19.46 -11.49
N ARG A 281 7.61 -19.07 -12.76
CA ARG A 281 8.93 -19.07 -13.41
C ARG A 281 9.91 -18.20 -12.64
N ALA A 282 9.54 -16.94 -12.38
CA ALA A 282 10.37 -15.98 -11.68
C ALA A 282 10.73 -16.42 -10.25
N ILE A 283 9.80 -17.07 -9.53
CA ILE A 283 10.07 -17.65 -8.20
C ILE A 283 11.25 -18.62 -8.26
N ASN A 284 11.25 -19.53 -9.23
CA ASN A 284 12.27 -20.56 -9.34
C ASN A 284 13.58 -20.02 -9.92
N GLU A 285 13.50 -19.18 -10.94
CA GLU A 285 14.65 -18.60 -11.63
C GLU A 285 15.47 -17.67 -10.74
N TYR A 286 14.80 -16.85 -9.92
CA TYR A 286 15.45 -15.85 -9.07
C TYR A 286 15.53 -16.25 -7.60
N GLY A 287 15.06 -17.46 -7.24
CA GLY A 287 15.15 -17.97 -5.88
C GLY A 287 14.33 -17.18 -4.87
N ALA A 288 13.12 -16.75 -5.24
CA ALA A 288 12.28 -15.92 -4.39
C ALA A 288 11.95 -16.58 -3.05
N THR A 289 11.98 -15.80 -1.97
CA THR A 289 11.74 -16.24 -0.60
C THR A 289 10.44 -15.70 -0.02
N TYR A 290 9.94 -14.59 -0.57
CA TYR A 290 8.78 -13.87 -0.03
C TYR A 290 7.83 -13.41 -1.13
N LEU A 291 6.52 -13.64 -0.91
CA LEU A 291 5.46 -13.25 -1.84
C LEU A 291 4.50 -12.23 -1.18
N PRO A 292 4.65 -10.92 -1.43
CA PRO A 292 3.58 -9.97 -1.14
C PRO A 292 2.50 -10.10 -2.22
N LEU A 293 1.26 -10.37 -1.79
CA LEU A 293 0.11 -10.74 -2.62
C LEU A 293 -1.14 -9.96 -2.21
N VAL A 294 -2.15 -10.04 -3.07
CA VAL A 294 -3.55 -9.69 -2.78
C VAL A 294 -4.42 -10.96 -2.76
N PRO A 295 -5.59 -10.97 -2.08
CA PRO A 295 -6.41 -12.17 -1.96
C PRO A 295 -6.74 -12.89 -3.28
N PRO A 296 -7.04 -12.20 -4.41
CA PRO A 296 -7.29 -12.89 -5.68
C PRO A 296 -6.14 -13.77 -6.16
N ILE A 297 -4.88 -13.34 -5.96
CA ILE A 297 -3.70 -14.12 -6.35
C ILE A 297 -3.59 -15.36 -5.46
N LEU A 298 -3.77 -15.20 -4.15
CA LEU A 298 -3.71 -16.33 -3.21
C LEU A 298 -4.82 -17.35 -3.47
N VAL A 299 -6.02 -16.89 -3.83
CA VAL A 299 -7.14 -17.76 -4.27
C VAL A 299 -6.76 -18.52 -5.55
N ALA A 300 -6.18 -17.83 -6.54
CA ALA A 300 -5.74 -18.46 -7.79
C ALA A 300 -4.68 -19.55 -7.55
N MET A 301 -3.75 -19.32 -6.62
CA MET A 301 -2.76 -20.33 -6.18
C MET A 301 -3.41 -21.49 -5.43
N ALA A 302 -4.31 -21.21 -4.49
CA ALA A 302 -4.99 -22.23 -3.68
C ALA A 302 -5.92 -23.12 -4.52
N ASN A 303 -6.44 -22.61 -5.64
CA ASN A 303 -7.35 -23.35 -6.52
C ASN A 303 -6.65 -24.17 -7.62
N GLN A 304 -5.32 -24.12 -7.73
CA GLN A 304 -4.59 -24.94 -8.72
C GLN A 304 -4.77 -26.44 -8.45
N SER A 305 -5.07 -27.23 -9.47
CA SER A 305 -5.22 -28.69 -9.32
C SER A 305 -3.89 -29.39 -9.02
N ARG A 306 -2.78 -28.85 -9.54
CA ARG A 306 -1.42 -29.31 -9.27
C ARG A 306 -0.70 -28.35 -8.32
N LEU A 307 0.22 -28.88 -7.52
CA LEU A 307 1.10 -28.06 -6.69
C LEU A 307 1.97 -27.16 -7.58
N LEU A 308 2.02 -25.88 -7.26
CA LEU A 308 2.94 -24.95 -7.88
C LEU A 308 4.34 -25.17 -7.31
N PRO A 309 5.40 -25.17 -8.15
CA PRO A 309 6.76 -25.19 -7.64
C PRO A 309 7.10 -23.83 -7.03
N LEU A 310 6.96 -23.72 -5.70
CA LEU A 310 7.24 -22.47 -4.96
C LEU A 310 8.70 -22.34 -4.52
N GLY A 311 9.58 -23.27 -4.91
CA GLY A 311 11.02 -23.19 -4.68
C GLY A 311 11.39 -22.88 -3.22
N ARG A 312 12.08 -21.75 -3.01
CA ARG A 312 12.57 -21.29 -1.70
C ARG A 312 11.60 -20.36 -0.95
N VAL A 313 10.36 -20.22 -1.43
CA VAL A 313 9.37 -19.36 -0.78
C VAL A 313 9.09 -19.88 0.63
N ARG A 314 9.25 -19.00 1.61
CA ARG A 314 9.00 -19.27 3.04
C ARG A 314 7.76 -18.54 3.53
N ARG A 315 7.40 -17.41 2.92
CA ARG A 315 6.33 -16.54 3.39
C ARG A 315 5.52 -15.95 2.25
N ALA A 316 4.22 -15.86 2.47
CA ALA A 316 3.28 -15.14 1.60
C ALA A 316 2.46 -14.17 2.45
N LEU A 317 2.47 -12.88 2.10
CA LEU A 317 1.68 -11.85 2.75
C LEU A 317 0.46 -11.52 1.89
N SER A 318 -0.74 -11.62 2.46
CA SER A 318 -1.97 -11.12 1.83
C SER A 318 -2.42 -9.82 2.48
N GLY A 319 -2.62 -8.78 1.69
CA GLY A 319 -3.10 -7.48 2.18
C GLY A 319 -4.12 -6.83 1.24
N GLY A 320 -4.74 -5.75 1.74
CA GLY A 320 -5.66 -4.91 0.95
C GLY A 320 -7.12 -5.36 0.91
N ALA A 321 -7.41 -6.62 1.23
CA ALA A 321 -8.78 -7.11 1.42
C ALA A 321 -8.82 -8.33 2.35
N PRO A 322 -9.99 -8.63 2.97
CA PRO A 322 -10.15 -9.80 3.84
C PRO A 322 -9.89 -11.12 3.09
N LEU A 323 -9.23 -12.05 3.78
CA LEU A 323 -8.97 -13.39 3.28
C LEU A 323 -9.81 -14.41 4.05
N SER A 324 -10.53 -15.28 3.33
CA SER A 324 -11.40 -16.25 3.99
C SER A 324 -10.60 -17.41 4.59
N ARG A 325 -11.08 -17.91 5.74
CA ARG A 325 -10.50 -19.08 6.43
C ARG A 325 -10.29 -20.27 5.50
N GLY A 326 -11.27 -20.61 4.68
CA GLY A 326 -11.17 -21.74 3.77
C GLY A 326 -10.08 -21.58 2.69
N VAL A 327 -9.74 -20.37 2.28
CA VAL A 327 -8.61 -20.14 1.36
C VAL A 327 -7.28 -20.34 2.08
N ILE A 328 -7.16 -19.83 3.32
CA ILE A 328 -5.97 -20.01 4.16
C ILE A 328 -5.72 -21.50 4.42
N GLU A 329 -6.76 -22.25 4.80
CA GLU A 329 -6.67 -23.70 5.05
C GLU A 329 -6.24 -24.46 3.79
N ARG A 330 -6.91 -24.25 2.65
CA ARG A 330 -6.53 -24.90 1.38
C ARG A 330 -5.11 -24.59 0.94
N PHE A 331 -4.66 -23.35 1.13
CA PHE A 331 -3.28 -22.98 0.79
C PHE A 331 -2.29 -23.67 1.73
N ARG A 332 -2.55 -23.68 3.05
CA ARG A 332 -1.69 -24.36 4.03
C ARG A 332 -1.60 -25.86 3.82
N GLU A 333 -2.70 -26.51 3.45
CA GLU A 333 -2.73 -27.93 3.12
C GLU A 333 -1.82 -28.25 1.93
N LYS A 334 -1.77 -27.35 0.92
CA LYS A 334 -0.91 -27.50 -0.26
C LYS A 334 0.54 -27.10 -0.01
N TYR A 335 0.76 -26.08 0.81
CA TYR A 335 2.06 -25.46 1.04
C TYR A 335 2.35 -25.32 2.54
N PRO A 336 2.51 -26.42 3.29
CA PRO A 336 2.65 -26.39 4.74
C PRO A 336 3.94 -25.69 5.22
N ALA A 337 4.94 -25.60 4.36
CA ALA A 337 6.20 -24.90 4.63
C ALA A 337 6.13 -23.38 4.41
N VAL A 338 5.03 -22.85 3.85
CA VAL A 338 4.87 -21.42 3.56
C VAL A 338 3.97 -20.77 4.60
N GLU A 339 4.51 -19.81 5.33
CA GLU A 339 3.75 -19.02 6.30
C GLU A 339 2.85 -18.02 5.56
N ILE A 340 1.52 -18.09 5.80
CA ILE A 340 0.58 -17.10 5.27
C ILE A 340 0.38 -15.99 6.30
N LEU A 341 0.87 -14.81 5.99
CA LEU A 341 0.75 -13.60 6.79
C LEU A 341 -0.36 -12.70 6.24
N GLN A 342 -0.95 -11.87 7.09
CA GLN A 342 -1.95 -10.88 6.72
C GLN A 342 -1.49 -9.47 7.10
N GLY A 343 -2.08 -8.46 6.44
CA GLY A 343 -1.84 -7.06 6.74
C GLY A 343 -3.05 -6.19 6.45
N TYR A 344 -3.30 -5.25 7.34
CA TYR A 344 -4.33 -4.21 7.21
C TYR A 344 -3.68 -2.84 7.05
N GLY A 345 -4.25 -2.04 6.17
CA GLY A 345 -3.69 -0.75 5.80
C GLY A 345 -4.60 0.06 4.90
N LEU A 346 -4.40 1.37 4.92
CA LEU A 346 -5.07 2.35 4.06
C LEU A 346 -4.04 3.26 3.41
N THR A 347 -4.45 3.91 2.31
CA THR A 347 -3.69 5.01 1.71
C THR A 347 -3.46 6.13 2.72
N GLU A 348 -4.46 6.45 3.53
CA GLU A 348 -4.45 7.47 4.59
C GLU A 348 -3.51 7.12 5.76
N THR A 349 -3.11 5.85 5.88
CA THR A 349 -2.07 5.39 6.82
C THR A 349 -0.71 5.24 6.16
N THR A 350 -0.53 5.71 4.91
CA THR A 350 0.72 5.55 4.15
C THR A 350 1.16 4.08 4.07
N GLY A 351 0.26 3.09 4.18
CA GLY A 351 0.63 1.68 4.22
C GLY A 351 -0.05 0.89 5.33
N ILE A 352 0.74 0.20 6.16
CA ILE A 352 0.29 -0.88 7.06
C ILE A 352 0.04 -0.34 8.48
N GLY A 353 -1.19 -0.50 8.98
CA GLY A 353 -1.54 -0.19 10.37
C GLY A 353 -1.50 -1.39 11.32
N ALA A 354 -1.75 -2.61 10.82
CA ALA A 354 -1.65 -3.85 11.57
C ALA A 354 -1.20 -5.01 10.66
N SER A 355 -0.52 -6.01 11.23
CA SER A 355 0.00 -7.15 10.47
C SER A 355 0.26 -8.37 11.34
N THR A 356 0.33 -9.56 10.73
CA THR A 356 0.95 -10.73 11.35
C THR A 356 2.41 -10.82 10.89
N ASP A 357 3.34 -10.97 11.82
CA ASP A 357 4.79 -10.95 11.53
C ASP A 357 5.51 -12.26 11.89
N SER A 358 4.81 -13.21 12.51
CA SER A 358 5.38 -14.49 12.94
C SER A 358 4.51 -15.68 12.54
N ALA A 359 5.13 -16.87 12.52
CA ALA A 359 4.42 -18.13 12.32
C ALA A 359 3.30 -18.33 13.36
N GLU A 360 3.52 -17.90 14.59
CA GLU A 360 2.53 -17.97 15.67
C GLU A 360 1.32 -17.10 15.38
N GLU A 361 1.55 -15.82 15.07
CA GLU A 361 0.49 -14.87 14.70
C GLU A 361 -0.29 -15.36 13.49
N SER A 362 0.41 -15.94 12.51
CA SER A 362 -0.21 -16.46 11.29
C SER A 362 -1.28 -17.52 11.59
N ARG A 363 -1.11 -18.32 12.65
CA ARG A 363 -2.03 -19.42 12.98
C ARG A 363 -3.39 -18.94 13.48
N ARG A 364 -3.53 -17.68 13.87
CA ARG A 364 -4.81 -17.10 14.28
C ARG A 364 -5.61 -16.71 13.02
N TYR A 365 -6.75 -17.35 12.81
CA TYR A 365 -7.59 -17.10 11.64
C TYR A 365 -8.41 -15.82 11.80
N GLY A 366 -8.64 -15.11 10.69
CA GLY A 366 -9.54 -13.95 10.63
C GLY A 366 -8.97 -12.64 11.17
N THR A 367 -7.78 -12.66 11.78
CA THR A 367 -7.11 -11.44 12.25
C THR A 367 -6.36 -10.74 11.11
N ALA A 368 -6.34 -9.41 11.17
CA ALA A 368 -5.40 -8.57 10.43
C ALA A 368 -4.00 -8.51 11.08
N GLY A 369 -3.86 -9.12 12.27
CA GLY A 369 -2.67 -9.16 13.09
C GLY A 369 -2.64 -8.08 14.17
N MET A 370 -1.46 -7.82 14.72
CA MET A 370 -1.26 -6.82 15.78
C MET A 370 -0.92 -5.45 15.19
N LEU A 371 -1.19 -4.38 15.95
CA LEU A 371 -0.81 -3.01 15.59
C LEU A 371 0.69 -2.91 15.30
N CYS A 372 1.05 -2.22 14.23
CA CYS A 372 2.44 -1.94 13.87
C CYS A 372 3.15 -1.11 14.97
N PRO A 373 4.49 -1.08 15.00
CA PRO A 373 5.23 -0.19 15.89
C PRO A 373 4.81 1.27 15.75
N ASN A 374 4.88 2.03 16.85
CA ASN A 374 4.50 3.44 16.90
C ASN A 374 3.02 3.72 16.51
N THR A 375 2.17 2.68 16.55
CA THR A 375 0.73 2.78 16.30
C THR A 375 -0.05 2.77 17.61
N GLU A 376 -1.03 3.66 17.68
CA GLU A 376 -2.10 3.63 18.66
C GLU A 376 -3.44 3.42 17.94
N ALA A 377 -4.38 2.76 18.61
CA ALA A 377 -5.72 2.55 18.09
C ALA A 377 -6.79 2.85 19.15
N ARG A 378 -7.97 3.27 18.69
CA ARG A 378 -9.21 3.26 19.46
C ARG A 378 -10.27 2.53 18.67
N ILE A 379 -11.10 1.78 19.36
CA ILE A 379 -12.35 1.26 18.80
C ILE A 379 -13.45 2.16 19.32
N VAL A 380 -14.16 2.87 18.44
CA VAL A 380 -15.13 3.90 18.83
C VAL A 380 -16.51 3.48 18.36
N ASP A 381 -17.48 3.46 19.28
CA ASP A 381 -18.87 3.23 18.94
C ASP A 381 -19.37 4.35 17.99
N PRO A 382 -19.82 4.03 16.76
CA PRO A 382 -20.13 5.04 15.76
C PRO A 382 -21.38 5.88 16.11
N ASP A 383 -22.24 5.40 17.01
CA ASP A 383 -23.49 6.07 17.38
C ASP A 383 -23.30 6.98 18.60
N SER A 384 -22.62 6.50 19.64
CA SER A 384 -22.38 7.23 20.89
C SER A 384 -21.06 8.00 20.94
N GLY A 385 -20.10 7.67 20.07
CA GLY A 385 -18.74 8.23 20.12
C GLY A 385 -17.89 7.72 21.29
N ALA A 386 -18.38 6.75 22.06
CA ALA A 386 -17.65 6.19 23.20
C ALA A 386 -16.51 5.27 22.72
N ALA A 387 -15.33 5.43 23.32
CA ALA A 387 -14.24 4.47 23.14
C ALA A 387 -14.58 3.16 23.85
N LEU A 388 -14.37 2.04 23.17
CA LEU A 388 -14.78 0.70 23.59
C LEU A 388 -13.58 -0.13 24.06
N PRO A 389 -13.78 -1.04 25.04
CA PRO A 389 -12.74 -1.94 25.52
C PRO A 389 -12.50 -3.12 24.55
N VAL A 390 -11.60 -4.03 24.92
CA VAL A 390 -11.33 -5.29 24.22
C VAL A 390 -12.62 -6.04 23.84
N ASN A 391 -12.58 -6.77 22.72
CA ASN A 391 -13.67 -7.61 22.20
C ASN A 391 -14.99 -6.89 21.88
N ARG A 392 -14.99 -5.55 21.77
CA ARG A 392 -16.16 -4.77 21.38
C ARG A 392 -15.96 -4.20 19.98
N THR A 393 -16.97 -4.37 19.13
CA THR A 393 -16.94 -3.88 17.74
C THR A 393 -17.31 -2.40 17.68
N GLY A 394 -16.52 -1.62 16.95
CA GLY A 394 -16.76 -0.20 16.67
C GLY A 394 -15.89 0.27 15.50
N GLU A 395 -15.94 1.55 15.17
CA GLU A 395 -15.07 2.16 14.16
C GLU A 395 -13.61 2.16 14.65
N LEU A 396 -12.70 1.63 13.82
CA LEU A 396 -11.27 1.70 14.10
C LEU A 396 -10.76 3.11 13.84
N TRP A 397 -10.17 3.72 14.86
CA TRP A 397 -9.42 4.96 14.75
C TRP A 397 -7.94 4.65 14.96
N LEU A 398 -7.08 5.19 14.11
CA LEU A 398 -5.63 4.98 14.19
C LEU A 398 -4.90 6.29 14.40
N ARG A 399 -3.82 6.25 15.19
CA ARG A 399 -2.90 7.37 15.35
C ARG A 399 -1.47 6.86 15.26
N GLY A 400 -0.65 7.57 14.51
CA GLY A 400 0.75 7.21 14.30
C GLY A 400 1.45 8.17 13.33
N PRO A 401 2.79 8.17 13.31
CA PRO A 401 3.59 9.11 12.52
C PRO A 401 3.46 8.89 11.00
N TYR A 402 2.90 7.77 10.56
CA TYR A 402 2.64 7.45 9.15
C TYR A 402 1.28 7.94 8.64
N VAL A 403 0.40 8.46 9.52
CA VAL A 403 -0.92 8.95 9.11
C VAL A 403 -0.74 10.17 8.20
N MET A 404 -1.52 10.22 7.13
CA MET A 404 -1.50 11.29 6.13
C MET A 404 -1.60 12.69 6.75
N LYS A 405 -1.15 13.70 6.01
CA LYS A 405 -1.28 15.10 6.39
C LYS A 405 -2.71 15.61 6.20
N GLU A 406 -3.29 15.36 5.03
CA GLU A 406 -4.60 15.87 4.65
C GLU A 406 -5.12 15.22 3.35
N TYR A 407 -6.38 15.53 3.00
CA TYR A 407 -6.86 15.41 1.63
C TYR A 407 -6.64 16.72 0.86
N LEU A 408 -5.99 16.65 -0.30
CA LEU A 408 -5.69 17.77 -1.18
C LEU A 408 -6.96 18.56 -1.51
N LYS A 409 -6.96 19.88 -1.21
CA LYS A 409 -8.07 20.80 -1.52
C LYS A 409 -9.42 20.37 -0.94
N LYS A 410 -9.43 19.58 0.14
CA LYS A 410 -10.66 19.07 0.79
C LYS A 410 -10.62 19.24 2.32
N PRO A 411 -10.55 20.47 2.84
CA PRO A 411 -10.40 20.73 4.29
C PRO A 411 -11.52 20.08 5.13
N GLU A 412 -12.77 20.09 4.66
CA GLU A 412 -13.88 19.47 5.37
C GLU A 412 -13.78 17.93 5.42
N ALA A 413 -13.32 17.30 4.33
CA ALA A 413 -13.05 15.88 4.33
C ALA A 413 -11.86 15.54 5.26
N THR A 414 -10.85 16.41 5.30
CA THR A 414 -9.71 16.28 6.21
C THR A 414 -10.19 16.33 7.67
N ARG A 415 -10.92 17.37 8.07
CA ARG A 415 -11.41 17.56 9.45
C ARG A 415 -12.34 16.45 9.95
N THR A 416 -13.14 15.89 9.05
CA THR A 416 -14.05 14.79 9.39
C THR A 416 -13.36 13.43 9.47
N THR A 417 -12.18 13.28 8.87
CA THR A 417 -11.42 12.02 8.79
C THR A 417 -10.23 12.01 9.76
N LEU A 418 -9.52 13.13 9.89
CA LEU A 418 -8.52 13.41 10.90
C LEU A 418 -9.16 14.28 11.98
N VAL A 419 -9.66 13.65 13.04
CA VAL A 419 -10.31 14.36 14.14
C VAL A 419 -9.29 14.93 15.13
N GLU A 420 -9.78 15.71 16.09
CA GLU A 420 -8.95 16.29 17.16
C GLU A 420 -8.09 15.21 17.84
N ASP A 421 -6.94 15.63 18.37
CA ASP A 421 -5.88 14.76 18.92
C ASP A 421 -5.15 13.85 17.91
N GLY A 422 -5.37 14.05 16.61
CA GLY A 422 -4.60 13.39 15.54
C GLY A 422 -5.07 11.98 15.20
N TRP A 423 -6.32 11.64 15.51
CA TRP A 423 -6.91 10.34 15.18
C TRP A 423 -7.43 10.29 13.75
N LEU A 424 -7.01 9.28 13.00
CA LEU A 424 -7.56 8.92 11.70
C LEU A 424 -8.75 7.98 11.87
N ARG A 425 -9.93 8.41 11.46
CA ARG A 425 -11.12 7.58 11.31
C ARG A 425 -11.01 6.73 10.06
N THR A 426 -10.87 5.42 10.21
CA THR A 426 -10.66 4.52 9.06
C THR A 426 -11.95 4.24 8.29
N GLY A 427 -13.10 4.35 8.94
CA GLY A 427 -14.39 3.91 8.41
C GLY A 427 -14.59 2.39 8.38
N ASP A 428 -13.65 1.62 8.92
CA ASP A 428 -13.75 0.17 9.05
C ASP A 428 -14.24 -0.19 10.46
N LEU A 429 -15.19 -1.12 10.54
CA LEU A 429 -15.64 -1.71 11.80
C LEU A 429 -14.70 -2.82 12.21
N CYS A 430 -14.11 -2.69 13.39
CA CYS A 430 -13.15 -3.63 13.94
C CYS A 430 -13.39 -3.89 15.42
N TYR A 431 -12.75 -4.93 15.94
CA TYR A 431 -12.47 -5.06 17.37
C TYR A 431 -11.02 -5.51 17.56
N ILE A 432 -10.47 -5.25 18.74
CA ILE A 432 -9.17 -5.79 19.17
C ILE A 432 -9.44 -6.73 20.34
N ASP A 433 -8.90 -7.95 20.28
CA ASP A 433 -9.13 -8.96 21.32
C ASP A 433 -8.20 -8.82 22.53
N GLU A 434 -8.37 -9.69 23.53
CA GLU A 434 -7.56 -9.67 24.77
C GLU A 434 -6.08 -10.00 24.53
N ASP A 435 -5.73 -10.55 23.36
CA ASP A 435 -4.36 -10.87 22.97
C ASP A 435 -3.74 -9.77 22.08
N GLY A 436 -4.49 -8.70 21.80
CA GLY A 436 -4.05 -7.53 21.02
C GLY A 436 -4.17 -7.69 19.51
N TYR A 437 -4.94 -8.68 19.03
CA TYR A 437 -5.15 -8.92 17.61
C TYR A 437 -6.34 -8.12 17.08
N LEU A 438 -6.12 -7.43 15.96
CA LEU A 438 -7.14 -6.67 15.26
C LEU A 438 -7.96 -7.60 14.35
N PHE A 439 -9.28 -7.47 14.39
CA PHE A 439 -10.21 -8.16 13.50
C PHE A 439 -11.06 -7.14 12.76
N VAL A 440 -11.08 -7.23 11.43
CA VAL A 440 -11.92 -6.40 10.57
C VAL A 440 -13.25 -7.13 10.36
N VAL A 441 -14.35 -6.52 10.79
CA VAL A 441 -15.70 -7.07 10.69
C VAL A 441 -16.34 -6.65 9.39
N ASP A 442 -16.34 -5.35 9.11
CA ASP A 442 -17.01 -4.77 7.94
C ASP A 442 -16.56 -3.34 7.66
N ARG A 443 -17.15 -2.68 6.65
CA ARG A 443 -17.05 -1.23 6.44
C ARG A 443 -18.31 -0.52 6.87
N LEU A 444 -18.18 0.62 7.55
CA LEU A 444 -19.32 1.44 8.00
C LEU A 444 -20.30 1.77 6.87
N LYS A 445 -19.80 1.88 5.64
CA LYS A 445 -20.60 2.26 4.47
C LYS A 445 -21.19 1.10 3.70
N GLU A 446 -20.74 -0.12 4.00
CA GLU A 446 -21.26 -1.34 3.41
C GLU A 446 -22.33 -2.00 4.32
N LEU A 447 -22.44 -1.56 5.58
CA LEU A 447 -23.48 -1.99 6.52
C LEU A 447 -24.89 -1.83 5.94
N ILE A 448 -25.60 -2.94 5.81
CA ILE A 448 -27.01 -2.95 5.40
C ILE A 448 -27.85 -2.67 6.65
N LYS A 449 -28.62 -1.58 6.62
CA LYS A 449 -29.60 -1.27 7.67
C LYS A 449 -30.95 -1.93 7.33
N TYR A 450 -31.38 -2.91 8.12
CA TYR A 450 -32.70 -3.56 7.98
C TYR A 450 -33.48 -3.54 9.29
N LYS A 451 -34.65 -2.86 9.29
CA LYS A 451 -35.55 -2.74 10.46
C LYS A 451 -34.84 -2.32 11.77
N GLY A 452 -33.88 -1.41 11.68
CA GLY A 452 -33.13 -0.91 12.84
C GLY A 452 -31.92 -1.76 13.25
N TYR A 453 -31.71 -2.93 12.64
CA TYR A 453 -30.50 -3.73 12.82
C TYR A 453 -29.47 -3.39 11.74
N GLN A 454 -28.22 -3.18 12.15
CA GLN A 454 -27.08 -3.07 11.25
C GLN A 454 -26.55 -4.48 10.99
N VAL A 455 -26.48 -4.89 9.72
CA VAL A 455 -26.00 -6.21 9.31
C VAL A 455 -24.83 -6.03 8.37
N ALA A 456 -23.70 -6.63 8.72
CA ALA A 456 -22.53 -6.61 7.88
C ALA A 456 -22.68 -7.54 6.67
N PRO A 457 -22.44 -7.09 5.42
CA PRO A 457 -22.46 -7.99 4.26
C PRO A 457 -21.49 -9.16 4.38
N ALA A 458 -20.38 -8.97 5.09
CA ALA A 458 -19.41 -10.04 5.40
C ALA A 458 -20.04 -11.18 6.21
N GLU A 459 -20.93 -10.88 7.16
CA GLU A 459 -21.66 -11.88 7.97
C GLU A 459 -22.77 -12.60 7.19
N LEU A 460 -23.27 -11.98 6.11
CA LEU A 460 -24.26 -12.57 5.21
C LEU A 460 -23.65 -13.50 4.16
N ARG A 461 -22.32 -13.55 4.03
CA ARG A 461 -21.65 -14.51 3.16
C ARG A 461 -21.78 -15.92 3.76
N PRO A 462 -22.09 -16.95 2.96
CA PRO A 462 -22.32 -18.28 3.48
C PRO A 462 -21.08 -18.78 4.23
N CYS A 463 -21.22 -18.95 5.55
CA CYS A 463 -20.31 -19.75 6.35
C CYS A 463 -20.55 -21.22 5.99
N ASP A 464 -19.55 -21.88 5.40
CA ASP A 464 -19.55 -23.34 5.25
C ASP A 464 -19.61 -23.99 6.64
N THR A 465 -20.83 -24.31 7.09
CA THR A 465 -21.09 -25.07 8.32
C THR A 465 -21.94 -26.29 8.01
N PRO A 466 -21.77 -27.41 8.76
CA PRO A 466 -22.37 -28.70 8.39
C PRO A 466 -23.91 -28.69 8.41
N ARG A 467 -24.47 -29.59 7.58
CA ARG A 467 -25.84 -29.65 7.03
C ARG A 467 -27.05 -29.52 7.98
N HIS A 468 -26.91 -29.47 9.30
CA HIS A 468 -28.07 -29.56 10.21
C HIS A 468 -28.68 -28.24 10.69
N ARG A 469 -28.09 -27.07 10.40
CA ARG A 469 -28.68 -25.74 10.71
C ARG A 469 -29.22 -24.98 9.49
N ARG A 470 -29.49 -25.66 8.37
CA ARG A 470 -29.95 -25.03 7.10
C ARG A 470 -31.39 -24.48 7.15
N ARG A 471 -32.34 -25.21 7.73
CA ARG A 471 -33.78 -24.91 7.51
C ARG A 471 -34.30 -23.59 8.09
N HIS A 472 -33.77 -23.11 9.23
CA HIS A 472 -34.27 -21.86 9.83
C HIS A 472 -33.57 -20.60 9.28
N ARG A 473 -32.29 -20.71 8.88
CA ARG A 473 -31.51 -19.64 8.26
C ARG A 473 -31.86 -19.43 6.78
N ASP A 474 -32.15 -20.50 6.03
CA ASP A 474 -32.54 -20.41 4.61
C ASP A 474 -33.87 -19.67 4.40
N ASN A 475 -34.79 -19.72 5.38
CA ASN A 475 -36.05 -18.98 5.32
C ASN A 475 -35.87 -17.47 5.57
N LEU A 476 -34.96 -17.08 6.48
CA LEU A 476 -34.60 -15.66 6.67
C LEU A 476 -33.83 -15.12 5.45
N TYR A 477 -32.94 -15.94 4.90
CA TYR A 477 -32.15 -15.66 3.70
C TYR A 477 -33.02 -15.47 2.45
N ARG A 478 -33.99 -16.37 2.20
CA ARG A 478 -34.97 -16.22 1.12
C ARG A 478 -35.92 -15.04 1.35
N ALA A 479 -36.35 -14.77 2.58
CA ALA A 479 -37.24 -13.65 2.88
C ALA A 479 -36.57 -12.28 2.66
N ILE A 480 -35.26 -12.17 2.93
CA ILE A 480 -34.48 -10.96 2.69
C ILE A 480 -34.17 -10.80 1.18
N LEU A 481 -33.76 -11.86 0.49
CA LEU A 481 -33.45 -11.81 -0.95
C LEU A 481 -34.68 -11.53 -1.82
N VAL A 482 -35.83 -12.15 -1.53
CA VAL A 482 -37.08 -11.94 -2.29
C VAL A 482 -37.62 -10.51 -2.13
N LYS A 483 -37.30 -9.82 -1.01
CA LYS A 483 -37.65 -8.41 -0.80
C LYS A 483 -36.61 -7.41 -1.30
N LEU A 484 -35.36 -7.82 -1.48
CA LEU A 484 -34.32 -6.99 -2.11
C LEU A 484 -34.43 -7.00 -3.63
N SER A 485 -34.99 -8.06 -4.24
CA SER A 485 -35.23 -8.14 -5.69
C SER A 485 -36.36 -7.24 -6.21
N SER A 486 -37.09 -6.53 -5.33
CA SER A 486 -38.12 -5.56 -5.71
C SER A 486 -37.64 -4.10 -5.69
N ILE A 487 -36.33 -3.85 -5.56
CA ILE A 487 -35.73 -2.51 -5.59
C ILE A 487 -34.93 -2.34 -6.90
N SER A 488 -35.23 -1.25 -7.62
CA SER A 488 -34.68 -0.90 -8.94
C SER A 488 -33.14 -1.02 -9.03
N PRO A 489 -32.57 -1.55 -10.13
CA PRO A 489 -31.14 -1.77 -10.29
C PRO A 489 -30.40 -0.47 -10.65
N GLN A 490 -30.20 0.43 -9.69
CA GLN A 490 -29.29 1.56 -9.80
C GLN A 490 -28.63 1.88 -8.45
N SER A 491 -27.78 0.99 -7.91
CA SER A 491 -26.87 1.34 -6.79
C SER A 491 -25.81 0.29 -6.42
N ILE A 492 -25.45 -0.65 -7.29
CA ILE A 492 -24.32 -1.56 -7.00
C ILE A 492 -23.06 -0.98 -7.64
N GLY A 493 -22.37 -0.14 -6.86
CA GLY A 493 -21.08 0.43 -7.21
C GLY A 493 -20.03 -0.66 -7.43
N LYS A 494 -19.45 -0.68 -8.63
CA LYS A 494 -18.26 -1.45 -8.97
C LYS A 494 -17.11 -0.99 -8.06
N SER A 495 -16.69 -1.86 -7.16
CA SER A 495 -15.46 -1.71 -6.38
C SER A 495 -14.93 -3.10 -6.05
N VAL A 496 -14.54 -3.86 -7.06
CA VAL A 496 -13.68 -5.04 -6.91
C VAL A 496 -12.74 -5.07 -8.10
N LEU A 497 -11.45 -5.08 -7.78
CA LEU A 497 -10.28 -5.13 -8.64
C LEU A 497 -10.40 -6.15 -9.79
N TYR A 498 -9.94 -5.72 -10.96
CA TYR A 498 -9.12 -6.53 -11.86
C TYR A 498 -7.73 -5.91 -11.91
#